data_AF-A0A929MCE1-F1
#
_entry.id   AF-A0A929MCE1-F1
#
_cell.length_a   1.000
_cell.length_b   1.000
_cell.length_c   1.000
_cell.angle_alpha   90.00
_cell.angle_beta   90.00
_cell.angle_gamma   90.00
#
_symmetry.space_group_name_H-M   'P 1'
#
loop_
_entity.id
_entity.type
_entity.pdbx_description
1 polymer ?
#
loop_
_entity_poly.entity_id
_entity_poly.type
_entity_poly.pdbx_seq_one_letter_code
_entity_poly.pdbx_strand_id
1 'polypeptide(L)'
;MLQANNYIDINAKSNFTTKTAAQHTEMADSKFSEIETTYEVNAKNEIIHQVGSTKVTINGASVVIEVGGIKAIFDSMGLRVIGGDIKAL
;
A
#
# COMPACT_ATOMS: atom_id res chain seq x y z
N MET A 1 -0.94 25.37 12.09
CA MET A 1 -1.70 24.12 12.27
C MET A 1 -3.06 24.31 11.63
N LEU A 2 -3.54 23.37 10.82
CA LEU A 2 -4.93 23.32 10.36
C LEU A 2 -5.67 22.33 11.26
N GLN A 3 -6.77 22.76 11.89
CA GLN A 3 -7.56 21.94 12.81
C GLN A 3 -9.05 22.25 12.63
N ALA A 4 -9.91 21.24 12.78
CA ALA A 4 -11.35 21.38 12.84
C ALA A 4 -11.92 20.32 13.80
N ASN A 5 -13.00 20.65 14.51
CA ASN A 5 -13.64 19.74 15.48
C ASN A 5 -14.70 18.83 14.85
N ASN A 6 -15.18 19.14 13.64
CA ASN A 6 -16.25 18.39 12.98
C ASN A 6 -15.79 17.85 11.62
N TYR A 7 -15.59 18.72 10.63
CA TYR A 7 -15.13 18.30 9.31
C TYR A 7 -14.25 19.35 8.64
N ILE A 8 -13.49 18.91 7.64
CA ILE A 8 -12.74 19.72 6.69
C ILE A 8 -13.16 19.26 5.30
N ASP A 9 -13.55 20.19 4.44
CA ASP A 9 -13.81 19.93 3.02
C ASP A 9 -12.82 20.75 2.17
N ILE A 10 -12.21 20.10 1.18
CA ILE A 10 -11.18 20.68 0.32
C ILE A 10 -11.56 20.40 -1.13
N ASN A 11 -11.85 21.45 -1.89
CA ASN A 11 -12.14 21.35 -3.32
C ASN A 11 -11.09 22.12 -4.12
N ALA A 12 -10.49 21.47 -5.12
CA ALA A 12 -9.51 22.06 -6.02
C ALA A 12 -9.87 21.74 -7.48
N LYS A 13 -9.78 22.74 -8.37
CA LYS A 13 -10.03 22.57 -9.82
C LYS A 13 -8.87 21.91 -10.58
N SER A 14 -7.73 21.77 -9.92
CA SER A 14 -6.49 21.26 -10.49
C SER A 14 -5.78 20.47 -9.39
N ASN A 15 -4.50 20.74 -9.12
CA ASN A 15 -3.69 19.90 -8.24
C ASN A 15 -3.87 20.25 -6.76
N PHE A 16 -3.92 19.23 -5.92
CA PHE A 16 -3.67 19.31 -4.48
C PHE A 16 -2.37 18.57 -4.17
N THR A 17 -1.45 19.18 -3.40
CA THR A 17 -0.14 18.58 -3.10
C THR A 17 0.22 18.78 -1.65
N THR A 18 0.60 17.69 -0.98
CA THR A 18 1.24 17.69 0.33
C THR A 18 2.70 17.25 0.21
N LYS A 19 3.61 17.89 0.94
CA LYS A 19 5.04 17.59 0.90
C LYS A 19 5.63 17.71 2.30
N THR A 20 6.33 16.67 2.75
CA THR A 20 7.05 16.65 4.02
C THR A 20 8.51 16.30 3.78
N ALA A 21 9.41 16.75 4.66
CA ALA A 21 10.84 16.39 4.62
C ALA A 21 11.13 15.06 5.34
N ALA A 22 10.21 14.64 6.21
CA ALA A 22 10.28 13.42 6.99
C ALA A 22 9.02 12.57 6.71
N GLN A 23 8.33 12.09 7.74
CA GLN A 23 7.14 11.25 7.60
C GLN A 23 5.90 12.05 7.15
N HIS A 24 5.03 11.41 6.36
CA HIS A 24 3.62 11.80 6.19
C HIS A 24 2.74 10.70 6.80
N THR A 25 1.84 11.05 7.71
CA THR A 25 0.99 10.10 8.44
C THR A 25 -0.48 10.45 8.23
N GLU A 26 -1.27 9.45 7.81
CA GLU A 26 -2.71 9.54 7.67
C GLU A 26 -3.35 8.52 8.61
N MET A 27 -4.27 8.95 9.47
CA MET A 27 -4.99 8.11 10.42
C MET A 27 -6.47 8.45 10.37
N ALA A 28 -7.31 7.46 10.11
CA ALA A 28 -8.76 7.58 10.06
C ALA A 28 -9.40 6.23 10.38
N ASP A 29 -10.68 6.23 10.76
CA ASP A 29 -11.46 5.00 10.94
C ASP A 29 -11.64 4.24 9.62
N SER A 30 -11.82 4.97 8.51
CA SER A 30 -11.83 4.43 7.16
C SER A 30 -11.23 5.44 6.17
N LYS A 31 -10.78 4.93 5.00
CA LYS A 31 -10.27 5.75 3.90
C LYS A 31 -10.91 5.28 2.59
N PHE A 32 -11.48 6.21 1.86
CA PHE A 32 -11.96 6.03 0.50
C PHE A 32 -11.10 6.88 -0.45
N SER A 33 -10.80 6.36 -1.63
CA SER A 33 -10.08 7.09 -2.66
C SER A 33 -10.64 6.68 -4.01
N GLU A 34 -11.29 7.62 -4.68
CA GLU A 34 -11.75 7.47 -6.06
C GLU A 34 -10.74 8.17 -6.97
N ILE A 35 -10.17 7.41 -7.91
CA ILE A 35 -9.17 7.88 -8.85
C ILE A 35 -9.67 7.48 -10.24
N GLU A 36 -10.01 8.45 -11.07
CA GLU A 36 -10.59 8.19 -12.41
C GLU A 36 -9.57 7.66 -13.42
N THR A 37 -8.28 7.89 -13.18
CA THR A 37 -7.22 7.54 -14.14
C THR A 37 -6.19 6.60 -13.53
N THR A 38 -5.12 7.10 -12.91
CA THR A 38 -3.99 6.30 -12.43
C THR A 38 -3.66 6.62 -10.98
N TYR A 39 -3.53 5.58 -10.16
CA TYR A 39 -3.03 5.67 -8.79
C TYR A 39 -1.59 5.16 -8.73
N GLU A 40 -0.64 6.08 -8.51
CA GLU A 40 0.79 5.77 -8.49
C GLU A 40 1.37 5.91 -7.08
N VAL A 41 2.12 4.90 -6.64
CA VAL A 41 2.85 4.90 -5.37
C VAL A 41 4.31 4.58 -5.66
N ASN A 42 5.20 5.56 -5.43
CA ASN A 42 6.64 5.40 -5.57
C ASN A 42 7.31 5.39 -4.20
N ALA A 43 8.03 4.32 -3.89
CA ALA A 43 8.84 4.21 -2.69
C ALA A 43 10.27 3.77 -3.05
N LYS A 44 11.27 4.31 -2.35
CA LYS A 44 12.68 3.95 -2.59
C LYS A 44 13.08 2.61 -1.99
N ASN A 45 12.38 2.17 -0.93
CA ASN A 45 12.74 0.98 -0.18
C ASN A 45 11.68 -0.10 -0.30
N GLU A 46 10.46 0.20 0.14
CA GLU A 46 9.40 -0.79 0.29
C GLU A 46 8.01 -0.15 0.24
N ILE A 47 7.02 -0.87 -0.30
CA ILE A 47 5.59 -0.59 -0.21
C ILE A 47 4.95 -1.73 0.58
N ILE A 48 4.15 -1.38 1.58
CA ILE A 48 3.42 -2.34 2.43
C ILE A 48 1.92 -2.04 2.35
N HIS A 49 1.14 -3.04 1.93
CA HIS A 49 -0.33 -3.04 2.08
C HIS A 49 -0.71 -4.14 3.07
N GLN A 50 -1.34 -3.79 4.20
CA GLN A 50 -1.58 -4.72 5.29
C GLN A 50 -2.98 -4.57 5.89
N VAL A 51 -3.64 -5.70 6.13
CA VAL A 51 -4.90 -5.81 6.91
C VAL A 51 -4.72 -6.92 7.93
N GLY A 52 -4.63 -6.57 9.22
CA GLY A 52 -4.31 -7.54 10.27
C GLY A 52 -2.99 -8.27 9.96
N SER A 53 -3.02 -9.60 9.89
CA SER A 53 -1.87 -10.43 9.53
C SER A 53 -1.67 -10.63 8.02
N THR A 54 -2.65 -10.25 7.19
CA THR A 54 -2.53 -10.36 5.74
C THR A 54 -1.75 -9.18 5.21
N LYS A 55 -0.67 -9.45 4.47
CA LYS A 55 0.29 -8.41 4.04
C LYS A 55 0.77 -8.65 2.62
N VAL A 56 0.79 -7.59 1.82
CA VAL A 56 1.53 -7.53 0.56
C VAL A 56 2.72 -6.60 0.77
N THR A 57 3.91 -7.07 0.44
CA THR A 57 5.17 -6.34 0.56
C THR A 57 5.84 -6.31 -0.81
N ILE A 58 6.16 -5.12 -1.30
CA ILE A 58 6.85 -4.90 -2.57
C ILE A 58 8.13 -4.14 -2.27
N ASN A 59 9.28 -4.64 -2.73
CA ASN A 59 10.55 -3.94 -2.64
C ASN A 59 11.31 -4.07 -3.97
N GLY A 60 12.54 -3.53 -4.03
CA GLY A 60 13.35 -3.55 -5.24
C GLY A 60 13.75 -4.94 -5.75
N ALA A 61 13.56 -6.00 -4.97
CA ALA A 61 13.99 -7.36 -5.32
C ALA A 61 12.84 -8.38 -5.40
N SER A 62 11.69 -8.11 -4.81
CA SER A 62 10.65 -9.12 -4.62
C SER A 62 9.25 -8.54 -4.39
N VAL A 63 8.26 -9.39 -4.64
CA VAL A 63 6.88 -9.24 -4.17
C VAL A 63 6.55 -10.41 -3.26
N VAL A 64 6.07 -10.12 -2.05
CA VAL A 64 5.67 -11.13 -1.06
C VAL A 64 4.23 -10.90 -0.64
N ILE A 65 3.40 -11.93 -0.77
CA ILE A 65 2.01 -11.95 -0.28
C ILE A 65 1.93 -12.96 0.87
N GLU A 66 1.61 -12.49 2.07
CA GLU A 66 1.45 -13.30 3.28
C GLU A 66 -0.02 -13.36 3.69
N VAL A 67 -0.58 -14.57 3.78
CA VAL A 67 -1.99 -14.81 4.15
C VAL A 67 -2.07 -16.04 5.03
N GLY A 68 -2.56 -15.90 6.26
CA GLY A 68 -2.80 -17.06 7.15
C GLY A 68 -1.58 -17.96 7.39
N GLY A 69 -0.36 -17.38 7.39
CA GLY A 69 0.90 -18.12 7.54
C GLY A 69 1.49 -18.69 6.23
N ILE A 70 0.77 -18.61 5.11
CA ILE A 70 1.26 -18.96 3.77
C ILE A 70 1.95 -17.74 3.16
N LYS A 71 3.06 -17.96 2.43
CA LYS A 71 3.74 -16.91 1.68
C LYS A 71 3.84 -17.27 0.20
N ALA A 72 3.37 -16.41 -0.68
CA ALA A 72 3.71 -16.42 -2.09
C ALA A 72 4.81 -15.38 -2.35
N ILE A 73 5.90 -15.80 -2.97
CA ILE A 73 7.11 -15.00 -3.18
C ILE A 73 7.42 -15.00 -4.67
N PHE A 74 7.47 -13.82 -5.26
CA PHE A 74 7.99 -13.61 -6.61
C PHE A 74 9.28 -12.81 -6.54
N ASP A 75 10.38 -13.41 -6.98
CA ASP A 75 11.72 -12.82 -6.98
C ASP A 75 12.55 -13.35 -8.16
N SER A 76 13.87 -13.15 -8.12
CA SER A 76 14.79 -13.62 -9.17
C SER A 76 14.82 -15.14 -9.36
N MET A 77 14.26 -15.93 -8.44
CA MET A 77 14.12 -17.39 -8.57
C MET A 77 12.76 -17.80 -9.15
N GLY A 78 11.92 -16.84 -9.55
CA GLY A 78 10.56 -17.07 -10.04
C GLY A 78 9.52 -17.06 -8.93
N LEU A 79 8.41 -17.77 -9.14
CA LEU A 79 7.32 -17.88 -8.17
C LEU A 79 7.53 -19.07 -7.24
N ARG A 80 7.53 -18.83 -5.92
CA ARG A 80 7.67 -19.85 -4.88
C ARG A 80 6.58 -19.67 -3.83
N VAL A 81 6.12 -20.77 -3.24
CA VAL A 81 5.14 -20.76 -2.14
C VAL A 81 5.70 -21.52 -0.95
N ILE A 82 5.54 -20.95 0.24
CA ILE A 82 5.95 -21.55 1.51
C ILE A 82 4.69 -21.79 2.35
N GLY A 83 4.54 -23.01 2.88
CA GLY A 83 3.43 -23.39 3.76
C GLY A 83 2.11 -23.70 3.05
N GLY A 84 2.07 -23.64 1.71
CA GLY A 84 0.90 -23.96 0.90
C GLY A 84 1.29 -24.68 -0.40
N ASP A 85 0.28 -25.18 -1.11
CA ASP A 85 0.46 -25.91 -2.36
C ASP A 85 0.51 -24.97 -3.58
N ILE A 86 1.31 -25.33 -4.58
CA ILE A 86 1.25 -24.74 -5.93
C ILE A 86 0.59 -25.76 -6.86
N LYS A 87 -0.56 -25.39 -7.43
CA LYS A 87 -1.16 -26.12 -8.55
C LYS A 87 -0.94 -25.32 -9.83
N ALA A 88 0.02 -25.77 -10.65
CA ALA A 88 0.17 -25.26 -12.01
C ALA A 88 -0.88 -25.94 -12.90
N LEU A 89 -1.57 -25.14 -13.73
CA LEU A 89 -2.51 -25.61 -14.76
C LEU A 89 -1.79 -25.79 -16.09
#